data_AF-A0A2E7RPA6-F1
#
_entry.id   AF-A0A2E7RPA6-F1
#
_cell.length_a   1.000
_cell.length_b   1.000
_cell.length_c   1.000
_cell.angle_alpha   90.00
_cell.angle_beta   90.00
_cell.angle_gamma   90.00
#
_symmetry.space_group_name_H-M   'P 1'
#
loop_
_entity.id
_entity.type
_entity.pdbx_description
1 polymer ?
#
loop_
_entity_poly.entity_id
_entity_poly.type
_entity_poly.pdbx_seq_one_letter_code
_entity_poly.pdbx_strand_id
1 'polypeptide(L)'
;MVQKRLQKGSIWEKADKNGDGIVDDKELERRERMILLENRDKKEDQQRHLVWFSALTVTVFIIVLMTPLISNEKIDHLSGIAEIWILSNMGVIGSFIGFNQLAKRANKGEDNGPIR
;
A
#
# COMPACT_ATOMS: atom_id res chain seq x y z
N MET A 1 11.16 24.34 -37.73
CA MET A 1 11.52 22.96 -37.30
C MET A 1 10.29 22.08 -37.48
N VAL A 2 10.42 20.89 -38.07
CA VAL A 2 9.28 19.97 -38.27
C VAL A 2 9.04 19.21 -36.95
N GLN A 3 7.83 19.32 -36.40
CA GLN A 3 7.45 18.70 -35.14
C GLN A 3 7.21 17.19 -35.34
N LYS A 4 7.89 16.35 -34.55
CA LYS A 4 7.77 14.89 -34.64
C LYS A 4 6.43 14.44 -34.05
N ARG A 5 5.69 13.64 -34.82
CA ARG A 5 4.44 13.00 -34.40
C ARG A 5 4.70 11.60 -33.85
N LEU A 6 3.82 11.15 -32.95
CA LEU A 6 3.84 9.83 -32.33
C LEU A 6 3.66 8.72 -33.38
N GLN A 7 4.37 7.61 -33.17
CA GLN A 7 4.15 6.39 -33.94
C GLN A 7 2.87 5.70 -33.47
N LYS A 8 2.09 5.17 -34.41
CA LYS A 8 0.84 4.46 -34.14
C LYS A 8 1.10 3.24 -33.25
N GLY A 9 0.42 3.15 -32.11
CA GLY A 9 0.60 2.12 -31.07
C GLY A 9 1.71 2.43 -30.05
N SER A 10 2.21 3.66 -29.99
CA SER A 10 3.20 4.05 -28.99
C SER A 10 2.61 4.02 -27.57
N ILE A 11 3.42 3.63 -26.57
CA ILE A 11 3.06 3.68 -25.15
C ILE A 11 2.62 5.09 -24.74
N TRP A 12 3.14 6.11 -25.44
CA TRP A 12 2.87 7.53 -25.24
C TRP A 12 1.52 8.01 -25.81
N GLU A 13 0.80 7.18 -26.60
CA GLU A 13 -0.57 7.52 -27.03
C GLU A 13 -1.51 7.69 -25.84
N LYS A 14 -1.22 7.04 -24.70
CA LYS A 14 -1.99 7.21 -23.46
C LYS A 14 -1.70 8.53 -22.73
N ALA A 15 -0.64 9.24 -23.12
CA ALA A 15 -0.26 10.53 -22.57
C ALA A 15 -0.80 11.70 -23.39
N ASP A 16 -0.99 11.52 -24.70
CA ASP A 16 -1.65 12.46 -25.61
C ASP A 16 -3.14 12.59 -25.24
N LYS A 17 -3.52 13.70 -24.60
CA LYS A 17 -4.89 13.93 -24.12
C LYS A 17 -5.72 14.74 -25.10
N ASN A 18 -5.10 15.50 -26.00
CA ASN A 18 -5.77 16.34 -26.97
C ASN A 18 -5.94 15.65 -28.35
N GLY A 19 -5.29 14.50 -28.56
CA GLY A 19 -5.39 13.68 -29.76
C GLY A 19 -4.68 14.28 -30.97
N ASP A 20 -3.72 15.19 -30.76
CA ASP A 20 -3.01 15.85 -31.85
C ASP A 20 -1.80 15.03 -32.37
N GLY A 21 -1.50 13.89 -31.73
CA GLY A 21 -0.41 13.00 -32.08
C GLY A 21 0.96 13.51 -31.63
N ILE A 22 1.03 14.49 -30.72
CA ILE A 22 2.27 15.05 -30.17
C ILE A 22 2.08 15.17 -28.65
N VAL A 23 2.93 14.49 -27.86
CA VAL A 23 2.90 14.68 -26.40
C VAL A 23 3.70 15.92 -26.02
N ASP A 24 3.03 16.92 -25.46
CA ASP A 24 3.68 18.11 -24.89
C ASP A 24 4.23 17.84 -23.47
N ASP A 25 5.18 18.65 -23.01
CA ASP A 25 5.80 18.53 -21.69
C ASP A 25 4.75 18.57 -20.57
N LYS A 26 3.70 19.39 -20.75
CA LYS A 26 2.56 19.48 -19.81
C LYS A 26 1.71 18.21 -19.75
N GLU A 27 1.69 17.42 -20.82
CA GLU A 27 0.96 16.15 -20.89
C GLU A 27 1.78 15.03 -20.24
N LEU A 28 3.09 15.02 -20.46
CA LEU A 28 4.05 14.17 -19.76
C LEU A 28 4.00 14.38 -18.25
N GLU A 29 4.10 15.63 -17.78
CA GLU A 29 4.07 15.96 -16.35
C GLU A 29 2.74 15.52 -15.69
N ARG A 30 1.61 15.75 -16.36
CA ARG A 30 0.31 15.29 -15.89
C ARG A 30 0.25 13.76 -15.82
N ARG A 31 0.78 13.06 -16.82
CA ARG A 31 0.81 11.59 -16.85
C ARG A 31 1.67 11.03 -15.73
N GLU A 32 2.83 11.61 -15.50
CA GLU A 32 3.74 11.22 -14.41
C GLU A 32 3.06 11.39 -13.05
N ARG A 33 2.45 12.56 -12.79
CA ARG A 33 1.68 12.78 -11.55
C ARG A 33 0.56 11.77 -11.37
N MET A 34 -0.20 11.47 -12.43
CA MET A 34 -1.26 10.45 -12.35
C MET A 34 -0.71 9.07 -12.02
N ILE A 35 0.39 8.64 -12.66
CA ILE A 35 1.02 7.35 -12.37
C ILE A 35 1.53 7.30 -10.92
N LEU A 36 2.13 8.38 -10.43
CA LEU A 36 2.59 8.47 -9.04
C LEU A 36 1.43 8.36 -8.05
N LEU A 37 0.30 9.04 -8.32
CA LEU A 37 -0.91 8.93 -7.49
C LEU A 37 -1.49 7.51 -7.52
N GLU A 38 -1.67 6.91 -8.70
CA GLU A 38 -2.16 5.53 -8.83
C GLU A 38 -1.26 4.52 -8.10
N ASN A 39 0.06 4.70 -8.17
CA ASN A 39 1.02 3.85 -7.46
C ASN A 39 0.95 4.03 -5.94
N ARG A 40 0.65 5.24 -5.45
CA ARG A 40 0.46 5.50 -4.02
C ARG A 40 -0.83 4.85 -3.52
N ASP A 41 -1.94 5.06 -4.22
CA ASP A 41 -3.25 4.48 -3.88
C ASP A 41 -3.16 2.95 -3.81
N LYS A 42 -2.53 2.31 -4.81
CA LYS A 42 -2.29 0.85 -4.82
C LYS A 42 -1.47 0.39 -3.62
N LYS A 43 -0.45 1.14 -3.22
CA LYS A 43 0.38 0.80 -2.05
C LYS A 43 -0.43 0.91 -0.75
N GLU A 44 -1.25 1.94 -0.61
CA GLU A 44 -2.12 2.12 0.56
C GLU A 44 -3.15 0.99 0.66
N ASP A 45 -3.77 0.60 -0.46
CA ASP A 45 -4.69 -0.54 -0.50
C ASP A 45 -3.98 -1.86 -0.13
N GLN A 46 -2.78 -2.11 -0.67
CA GLN A 46 -1.98 -3.29 -0.30
C GLN A 46 -1.68 -3.32 1.20
N GLN A 47 -1.30 -2.20 1.79
CA GLN A 47 -1.04 -2.10 3.22
C GLN A 47 -2.31 -2.38 4.05
N ARG A 48 -3.47 -1.84 3.63
CA ARG A 48 -4.76 -2.13 4.27
C ARG A 48 -5.09 -3.63 4.21
N HIS A 49 -4.92 -4.26 3.05
CA HIS A 49 -5.16 -5.69 2.91
C HIS A 49 -4.24 -6.55 3.79
N LEU A 50 -2.96 -6.19 3.88
CA LEU A 50 -1.99 -6.88 4.72
C LEU A 50 -2.36 -6.80 6.21
N VAL A 51 -2.75 -5.62 6.70
CA VAL A 51 -3.22 -5.44 8.09
C VAL A 51 -4.47 -6.27 8.36
N TRP A 52 -5.46 -6.24 7.46
CA TRP A 52 -6.67 -7.04 7.60
C TRP A 52 -6.38 -8.54 7.59
N PHE A 53 -5.47 -8.99 6.73
CA PHE A 53 -5.04 -10.38 6.67
C PHE A 53 -4.36 -10.81 7.99
N SER A 54 -3.42 -10.02 8.51
CA SER A 54 -2.78 -10.30 9.80
C SER A 54 -3.78 -10.33 10.96
N ALA A 55 -4.71 -9.38 11.02
CA ALA A 55 -5.73 -9.34 12.06
C ALA A 55 -6.70 -10.54 11.98
N LEU A 56 -7.15 -10.88 10.76
CA LEU A 56 -8.06 -12.00 10.54
C LEU A 56 -7.39 -13.34 10.84
N THR A 57 -6.16 -13.55 10.39
CA THR A 57 -5.44 -14.81 10.60
C THR A 57 -5.16 -15.08 12.08
N VAL A 58 -4.77 -14.06 12.85
CA VAL A 58 -4.61 -14.19 14.32
C VAL A 58 -5.95 -14.52 14.99
N THR A 59 -7.02 -13.85 14.57
CA THR A 59 -8.37 -14.08 15.14
C THR A 59 -8.84 -15.50 14.86
N VAL A 60 -8.75 -15.97 13.60
CA VAL A 60 -9.10 -17.33 13.20
C VAL A 60 -8.23 -18.35 13.94
N PHE A 61 -6.94 -18.09 14.07
CA PHE A 61 -6.02 -18.96 14.80
C PHE A 61 -6.44 -19.14 16.28
N ILE A 62 -6.80 -18.05 16.97
CA ILE A 62 -7.30 -18.11 18.35
C ILE A 62 -8.62 -18.90 18.42
N ILE A 63 -9.56 -18.63 17.50
CA ILE A 63 -10.83 -19.37 17.45
C ILE A 63 -10.59 -20.87 17.28
N VAL A 64 -9.69 -21.26 16.38
CA VAL A 64 -9.33 -22.67 16.14
C VAL A 64 -8.74 -23.31 17.39
N LEU A 65 -7.85 -22.62 18.12
CA LEU A 65 -7.28 -23.13 19.38
C LEU A 65 -8.33 -23.31 20.48
N MET A 66 -9.43 -22.54 20.46
CA MET A 66 -10.54 -22.67 21.40
C MET A 66 -11.55 -23.76 21.02
N THR A 67 -11.41 -24.39 19.85
CA THR A 67 -12.30 -25.49 19.46
C THR A 67 -11.92 -26.79 20.16
N PRO A 68 -12.88 -27.70 20.42
CA PRO A 68 -12.60 -29.01 21.03
C PRO A 68 -11.82 -29.96 20.10
N LEU A 69 -11.47 -29.52 18.88
CA LEU A 69 -10.70 -30.31 17.91
C LEU A 69 -9.23 -30.45 18.32
N ILE A 70 -8.74 -29.57 19.20
CA ILE A 70 -7.34 -29.54 19.65
C ILE A 70 -7.30 -29.97 21.12
N SER A 71 -6.55 -31.04 21.40
CA SER A 71 -6.35 -31.51 22.77
C SER A 71 -5.42 -30.58 23.56
N ASN A 72 -5.62 -30.51 24.87
CA ASN A 72 -4.80 -29.66 25.76
C ASN A 72 -3.29 -29.94 25.61
N GLU A 73 -2.89 -31.19 25.42
CA GLU A 73 -1.49 -31.58 25.20
C GLU A 73 -0.91 -30.94 23.92
N LYS A 74 -1.70 -30.84 22.84
CA LYS A 74 -1.27 -30.16 21.61
C LYS A 74 -1.16 -28.65 21.81
N ILE A 75 -2.04 -28.06 22.62
CA ILE A 75 -2.01 -26.63 22.95
C ILE A 75 -0.72 -26.31 23.71
N ASP A 76 -0.34 -27.14 24.69
CA ASP A 76 0.90 -26.94 25.45
C ASP A 76 2.14 -26.96 24.55
N HIS A 77 2.21 -27.91 23.60
CA HIS A 77 3.31 -27.96 22.63
C HIS A 77 3.31 -26.79 21.63
N LEU A 78 2.15 -26.27 21.28
CA LEU A 78 2.00 -25.18 20.30
C LEU A 78 2.11 -23.79 20.93
N SER A 79 1.97 -23.66 22.25
CA SER A 79 1.95 -22.38 22.97
C SER A 79 3.12 -21.47 22.63
N GLY A 80 4.35 -21.97 22.68
CA GLY A 80 5.54 -21.18 22.35
C GLY A 80 5.60 -20.70 20.90
N ILE A 81 5.15 -21.53 19.95
CA ILE A 81 5.10 -21.15 18.52
C ILE A 81 3.95 -20.16 18.28
N ALA A 82 2.82 -20.35 18.97
CA ALA A 82 1.65 -19.48 18.92
C ALA A 82 2.00 -18.05 19.38
N GLU A 83 2.74 -17.91 20.48
CA GLU A 83 3.19 -16.62 20.99
C GLU A 83 4.06 -15.86 19.98
N ILE A 84 5.06 -16.53 19.40
CA ILE A 84 5.95 -15.94 18.39
C ILE A 84 5.16 -15.52 17.14
N TRP A 85 4.21 -16.37 16.72
CA TRP A 85 3.34 -16.09 15.58
C TRP A 85 2.46 -14.86 15.79
N ILE A 86 1.83 -14.75 16.96
CA ILE A 86 0.98 -13.60 17.33
C ILE A 86 1.84 -12.34 17.42
N LEU A 87 3.00 -12.40 18.10
CA LEU A 87 3.92 -11.28 18.24
C LEU A 87 4.43 -10.78 16.87
N SER A 88 4.75 -11.70 15.96
CA SER A 88 5.17 -11.35 14.60
C SER A 88 4.07 -10.59 13.84
N ASN A 89 2.81 -11.05 13.88
CA ASN A 89 1.68 -10.36 13.26
C ASN A 89 1.40 -8.99 13.91
N MET A 90 1.55 -8.88 15.22
CA MET A 90 1.48 -7.58 15.91
C MET A 90 2.58 -6.62 15.45
N GLY A 91 3.79 -7.13 15.21
CA GLY A 91 4.89 -6.35 14.63
C GLY A 91 4.55 -5.79 13.24
N VAL A 92 3.93 -6.60 12.39
CA VAL A 92 3.45 -6.17 11.06
C VAL A 92 2.42 -5.03 11.20
N ILE A 93 1.40 -5.21 12.03
CA ILE A 93 0.36 -4.19 12.25
C ILE A 93 0.96 -2.92 12.88
N GLY A 94 1.84 -3.08 13.87
CA GLY A 94 2.53 -1.97 14.54
C GLY A 94 3.40 -1.16 13.58
N SER A 95 4.11 -1.82 12.67
CA SER A 95 4.91 -1.15 11.64
C SER A 95 4.06 -0.27 10.73
N PHE A 96 2.89 -0.75 10.30
CA PHE A 96 1.95 0.01 9.48
C PHE A 96 1.43 1.25 10.23
N ILE A 97 0.98 1.08 11.47
CA ILE A 97 0.49 2.20 12.29
C ILE A 97 1.61 3.23 12.53
N GLY A 98 2.84 2.76 12.77
CA GLY A 98 4.01 3.60 12.92
C GLY A 98 4.32 4.43 11.68
N PHE A 99 4.43 3.80 10.51
CA PHE A 99 4.69 4.48 9.25
C PHE A 99 3.58 5.46 8.87
N ASN A 100 2.32 5.10 9.10
CA ASN A 100 1.19 5.97 8.80
C ASN A 100 1.16 7.21 9.71
N GLN A 101 1.51 7.07 11.00
CA GLN A 101 1.67 8.22 11.89
C GLN A 101 2.82 9.14 11.49
N LEU A 102 3.95 8.57 11.05
CA LEU A 102 5.08 9.35 10.54
C LEU A 102 4.69 10.12 9.27
N ALA A 103 4.03 9.47 8.31
CA ALA A 103 3.54 10.11 7.10
C ALA A 103 2.55 11.25 7.40
N LYS A 104 1.61 11.03 8.33
CA LYS A 104 0.67 12.06 8.78
C LYS A 104 1.37 13.26 9.43
N ARG A 105 2.44 13.02 10.21
CA ARG A 105 3.24 14.09 10.83
C ARG A 105 4.02 14.90 9.79
N ALA A 106 4.59 14.24 8.77
CA ALA A 106 5.29 14.91 7.68
C ALA A 106 4.37 15.89 6.94
N ASN A 107 3.17 15.47 6.57
CA ASN A 107 2.20 16.32 5.87
C ASN A 107 1.75 17.54 6.72
N LYS A 108 1.67 17.39 8.06
CA LYS A 108 1.32 18.50 8.97
C LYS A 108 2.45 19.53 9.11
N GLY A 109 3.70 19.14 8.85
CA GLY A 109 4.84 20.06 8.85
C GLY A 109 4.88 20.96 7.61
N GLU A 110 4.38 20.49 6.46
CA GLU A 110 4.32 21.26 5.22
C GLU A 110 3.22 22.33 5.23
N ASP A 111 2.09 22.07 5.88
CA ASP A 111 0.94 23.01 6.01
C ASP A 111 1.24 24.22 6.92
N ASN A 112 2.31 24.16 7.72
CA ASN A 112 2.75 25.25 8.61
C ASN A 112 3.89 26.10 8.02
N GLY A 113 4.25 25.92 6.74
CA GLY A 113 5.21 26.79 6.05
C GLY A 113 4.63 28.21 5.85
N PRO A 114 5.42 29.29 5.97
CA PRO A 114 4.91 30.64 5.80
C PRO A 114 4.30 30.78 4.40
N ILE A 115 3.02 31.15 4.37
CA ILE A 115 2.30 31.58 3.17
C ILE A 115 3.14 32.70 2.54
N ARG A 116 3.80 32.41 1.42
CA ARG A 116 4.50 33.40 0.58
C ARG A 116 3.57 33.85 -0.53
#